data_AF-A0A016RWR9-F1
#
_entry.id   AF-A0A016RWR9-F1
#
_cell.length_a   1.000
_cell.length_b   1.000
_cell.length_c   1.000
_cell.angle_alpha   90.00
_cell.angle_beta   90.00
_cell.angle_gamma   90.00
#
_symmetry.space_group_name_H-M   'P 1'
#
loop_
_entity.id
_entity.type
_entity.pdbx_description
1 polymer ?
#
loop_
_entity_poly.entity_id
_entity_poly.type
_entity_poly.pdbx_seq_one_letter_code
_entity_poly.pdbx_strand_id
1 'polypeptide(L)'
;MRKKILDYHNQARIRLAKGEERNKTGRLPSAKNMYQLSWCCELEKKAEAAIAVCPENLSDLTGYGTNFGTRYHCPRYPRSSEQLVMDELGNWWGEVRKYGMTDAKNRYIKEDMRFSMDNWANMANGKNTKIGCSYTKIKGKTVFLCAYDDRSSVARGLEPDAAGGNAPKAEQMLKMIYDCPSEKIAFKLAKKCPAATRPIYSHNWNMHKVSSTSTPDEAAADEVRNRLEHCV
;
A
#
# COMPACT_ATOMS: atom_id res chain seq x y z
N MET A 1 8.42 13.86 -5.58
CA MET A 1 7.57 13.59 -4.41
C MET A 1 7.28 12.10 -4.18
N ARG A 2 6.82 11.34 -5.20
CA ARG A 2 6.50 9.89 -5.11
C ARG A 2 7.44 9.08 -4.21
N LYS A 3 8.75 9.12 -4.50
CA LYS A 3 9.79 8.43 -3.72
C LYS A 3 9.78 8.81 -2.24
N LYS A 4 9.70 10.10 -1.90
CA LYS A 4 9.71 10.58 -0.50
C LYS A 4 8.51 10.04 0.29
N ILE A 5 7.32 10.04 -0.33
CA ILE A 5 6.10 9.49 0.27
C ILE A 5 6.24 7.98 0.45
N LEU A 6 6.65 7.27 -0.59
CA LEU A 6 6.80 5.82 -0.58
C LEU A 6 7.84 5.36 0.47
N ASP A 7 9.01 6.00 0.47
CA ASP A 7 10.08 5.72 1.43
C ASP A 7 9.59 5.96 2.86
N TYR A 8 8.88 7.06 3.12
CA TYR A 8 8.32 7.35 4.44
C TYR A 8 7.41 6.22 4.94
N HIS A 9 6.46 5.79 4.10
CA HIS A 9 5.54 4.71 4.45
C HIS A 9 6.29 3.40 4.70
N ASN A 10 7.17 3.00 3.79
CA ASN A 10 7.88 1.73 3.90
C ASN A 10 8.84 1.72 5.10
N GLN A 11 9.56 2.81 5.37
CA GLN A 11 10.40 2.89 6.58
C GLN A 11 9.57 2.81 7.86
N ALA A 12 8.41 3.47 7.90
CA ALA A 12 7.49 3.41 9.03
C ALA A 12 6.93 2.00 9.24
N ARG A 13 6.50 1.32 8.16
CA ARG A 13 6.05 -0.07 8.16
C ARG A 13 7.13 -1.05 8.60
N ILE A 14 8.39 -0.84 8.21
CA ILE A 14 9.54 -1.65 8.64
C ILE A 14 9.74 -1.53 10.16
N ARG A 15 9.74 -0.31 10.71
CA ARG A 15 9.87 -0.12 12.17
C ARG A 15 8.71 -0.76 12.92
N LEU A 16 7.49 -0.65 12.40
CA LEU A 16 6.32 -1.33 12.97
C LEU A 16 6.46 -2.86 12.93
N ALA A 17 6.90 -3.42 11.80
CA ALA A 17 7.14 -4.86 11.65
C ALA A 17 8.17 -5.38 12.66
N LYS A 18 9.20 -4.59 12.97
CA LYS A 18 10.23 -4.91 13.97
C LYS A 18 9.79 -4.68 15.43
N GLY A 19 8.60 -4.11 15.67
CA GLY A 19 8.17 -3.75 17.03
C GLY A 19 8.95 -2.56 17.62
N GLU A 20 9.51 -1.71 16.76
CA GLU A 20 10.29 -0.53 17.16
C GLU A 20 9.41 0.72 17.28
N GLU A 21 8.19 0.69 16.72
CA GLU A 21 7.29 1.83 16.76
C GLU A 21 6.67 2.05 18.14
N ARG A 22 6.68 3.32 18.56
CA ARG A 22 6.11 3.73 19.84
C ARG A 22 4.59 3.74 19.74
N ASN A 23 3.96 3.18 20.76
CA ASN A 23 2.55 3.38 21.02
C ASN A 23 2.37 4.60 21.96
N LYS A 24 1.14 4.97 22.29
CA LYS A 24 0.86 5.96 23.34
C LYS A 24 1.55 5.60 24.66
N THR A 25 1.46 4.32 25.03
CA THR A 25 2.18 3.74 26.17
C THR A 25 3.01 2.56 25.67
N GLY A 26 4.32 2.59 25.90
CA GLY A 26 5.23 1.53 25.47
C GLY A 26 5.44 1.48 23.94
N ARG A 27 5.60 0.26 23.42
CA ARG A 27 5.80 -0.01 21.98
C ARG A 27 4.66 -0.84 21.42
N LEU A 28 4.44 -0.71 20.12
CA LEU A 28 3.56 -1.59 19.37
C LEU A 28 4.20 -2.98 19.23
N PRO A 29 3.42 -4.07 19.27
CA PRO A 29 3.96 -5.39 19.02
C PRO A 29 4.41 -5.52 17.55
N SER A 30 5.41 -6.36 17.31
CA SER A 30 5.89 -6.66 15.96
C SER A 30 4.77 -7.19 15.07
N ALA A 31 4.71 -6.74 13.82
CA ALA A 31 3.72 -7.22 12.85
C ALA A 31 4.28 -8.37 12.00
N LYS A 32 3.51 -9.46 11.90
CA LYS A 32 3.75 -10.53 10.91
C LYS A 32 2.96 -10.21 9.63
N ASN A 33 3.55 -10.45 8.46
CA ASN A 33 2.96 -10.14 7.13
C ASN A 33 2.74 -8.64 6.87
N MET A 34 3.77 -7.83 7.11
CA MET A 34 3.81 -6.42 6.69
C MET A 34 4.41 -6.35 5.28
N TYR A 35 3.57 -6.27 4.25
CA TYR A 35 4.05 -6.16 2.88
C TYR A 35 4.62 -4.77 2.59
N GLN A 36 5.70 -4.72 1.81
CA GLN A 36 6.24 -3.48 1.28
C GLN A 36 5.25 -2.89 0.26
N LEU A 37 5.06 -1.58 0.30
CA LEU A 37 4.26 -0.87 -0.69
C LEU A 37 5.10 -0.60 -1.94
N SER A 38 4.52 -0.81 -3.12
CA SER A 38 4.96 -0.26 -4.41
C SER A 38 4.11 0.96 -4.78
N TRP A 39 4.64 1.82 -5.65
CA TRP A 39 3.89 2.96 -6.15
C TRP A 39 2.98 2.54 -7.31
N CYS A 40 1.70 2.91 -7.26
CA CYS A 40 0.74 2.63 -8.31
C CYS A 40 0.28 3.92 -8.99
N CYS A 41 0.63 4.08 -10.27
CA CYS A 41 0.27 5.23 -11.09
C CYS A 41 -1.25 5.39 -11.23
N GLU A 42 -2.01 4.31 -11.30
CA GLU A 42 -3.48 4.38 -11.42
C GLU A 42 -4.15 4.89 -10.14
N LEU A 43 -3.65 4.46 -8.96
CA LEU A 43 -4.10 5.02 -7.69
C LEU A 43 -3.71 6.50 -7.55
N GLU A 44 -2.53 6.88 -8.04
CA GLU A 44 -2.12 8.29 -8.08
C GLU A 44 -3.04 9.13 -8.98
N LYS A 45 -3.36 8.65 -10.19
CA LYS A 45 -4.30 9.34 -11.10
C LYS A 45 -5.68 9.51 -10.45
N LYS A 46 -6.20 8.46 -9.79
CA LYS A 46 -7.46 8.54 -9.02
C LYS A 46 -7.36 9.56 -7.89
N ALA A 47 -6.24 9.58 -7.17
CA ALA A 47 -6.00 10.55 -6.10
C ALA A 47 -5.91 11.99 -6.63
N GLU A 48 -5.26 12.19 -7.77
CA GLU A 48 -5.16 13.48 -8.45
C GLU A 48 -6.52 13.99 -8.91
N ALA A 49 -7.29 13.16 -9.60
CA ALA A 49 -8.63 13.50 -10.05
C ALA A 49 -9.56 13.85 -8.87
N ALA A 50 -9.45 13.11 -7.77
CA ALA A 50 -10.25 13.34 -6.57
C ALA A 50 -10.02 14.72 -5.95
N ILE A 51 -8.77 15.19 -5.92
CA ILE A 51 -8.39 16.48 -5.32
C ILE A 51 -8.27 17.63 -6.33
N ALA A 52 -8.48 17.37 -7.62
CA ALA A 52 -8.50 18.40 -8.66
C ALA A 52 -9.70 19.35 -8.49
N VAL A 53 -10.76 18.87 -7.84
CA VAL A 53 -11.97 19.62 -7.51
C VAL A 53 -12.03 19.91 -6.00
N CYS A 54 -12.70 21.00 -5.63
CA CYS A 54 -12.92 21.39 -4.23
C CYS A 54 -14.39 21.80 -4.05
N PRO A 55 -15.21 21.08 -3.26
CA PRO A 55 -14.84 19.92 -2.44
C PRO A 55 -14.42 18.71 -3.29
N GLU A 56 -13.69 17.82 -2.65
CA GLU A 56 -13.00 16.67 -3.25
C GLU A 56 -14.02 15.59 -3.63
N ASN A 57 -13.79 14.91 -4.75
CA ASN A 57 -14.67 13.83 -5.21
C ASN A 57 -14.01 12.46 -5.05
N LEU A 58 -14.45 11.71 -4.04
CA LEU A 58 -13.88 10.39 -3.70
C LEU A 58 -14.57 9.21 -4.40
N SER A 59 -15.50 9.45 -5.33
CA SER A 59 -16.33 8.40 -5.92
C SER A 59 -15.50 7.28 -6.57
N ASP A 60 -14.43 7.64 -7.29
CA ASP A 60 -13.54 6.69 -7.96
C ASP A 60 -12.59 5.93 -7.02
N LEU A 61 -12.57 6.34 -5.75
CA LEU A 61 -11.80 5.73 -4.66
C LEU A 61 -12.69 4.89 -3.73
N THR A 62 -13.97 4.70 -4.09
CA THR A 62 -14.87 3.81 -3.33
C THR A 62 -14.26 2.40 -3.23
N GLY A 63 -14.09 1.91 -2.00
CA GLY A 63 -13.55 0.59 -1.73
C GLY A 63 -12.03 0.51 -1.61
N TYR A 64 -11.31 1.62 -1.82
CA TYR A 64 -9.89 1.76 -1.51
C TYR A 64 -9.72 2.34 -0.10
N GLY A 65 -8.59 2.05 0.54
CA GLY A 65 -8.19 2.80 1.73
C GLY A 65 -7.78 4.20 1.29
N THR A 66 -8.25 5.25 1.96
CA THR A 66 -7.92 6.64 1.60
C THR A 66 -7.55 7.45 2.82
N ASN A 67 -6.43 8.16 2.74
CA ASN A 67 -6.11 9.23 3.67
C ASN A 67 -6.19 10.56 2.94
N PHE A 68 -6.87 11.52 3.57
CA PHE A 68 -7.04 12.85 3.04
C PHE A 68 -6.60 13.88 4.07
N GLY A 69 -5.86 14.88 3.63
CA GLY A 69 -5.39 15.92 4.54
C GLY A 69 -5.27 17.27 3.87
N THR A 70 -5.37 18.29 4.71
CA THR A 70 -5.27 19.69 4.32
C THR A 70 -4.30 20.39 5.26
N ARG A 71 -3.32 21.08 4.68
CA ARG A 71 -2.33 21.85 5.41
C ARG A 71 -2.30 23.30 4.97
N TYR A 72 -2.33 24.18 5.96
CA TYR A 72 -2.20 25.62 5.79
C TYR A 72 -0.78 26.04 6.12
N HIS A 73 -0.39 27.20 5.60
CA HIS A 73 0.86 27.85 5.95
C HIS A 73 0.61 29.33 6.14
N CYS A 74 1.36 29.96 7.05
CA CYS A 74 1.31 31.39 7.22
C CYS A 74 1.98 32.05 6.00
N PRO A 75 1.34 33.01 5.31
CA PRO A 75 1.96 33.69 4.16
C PRO A 75 3.29 34.37 4.49
N ARG A 76 3.46 34.82 5.76
CA ARG A 76 4.71 35.42 6.27
C ARG A 76 5.86 34.42 6.41
N TYR A 77 5.54 33.13 6.55
CA TYR A 77 6.50 32.04 6.69
C TYR A 77 6.18 30.96 5.66
N PRO A 78 6.53 31.20 4.38
CA PRO A 78 6.15 30.30 3.30
C PRO A 78 6.75 28.90 3.52
N ARG A 79 5.95 27.87 3.23
CA ARG A 79 6.36 26.46 3.28
C ARG A 79 5.99 25.82 1.95
N SER A 80 6.88 24.97 1.45
CA SER A 80 6.61 24.22 0.23
C SER A 80 5.50 23.19 0.46
N SER A 81 4.72 22.87 -0.59
CA SER A 81 3.75 21.78 -0.53
C SER A 81 4.41 20.46 -0.16
N GLU A 82 5.66 20.24 -0.59
CA GLU A 82 6.46 19.08 -0.17
C GLU A 82 6.59 18.99 1.36
N GLN A 83 7.02 20.07 2.03
CA GLN A 83 7.17 20.10 3.49
C GLN A 83 5.82 19.85 4.18
N LEU A 84 4.76 20.49 3.69
CA LEU A 84 3.42 20.33 4.27
C LEU A 84 2.89 18.89 4.14
N VAL A 85 3.16 18.23 3.02
CA VAL A 85 2.81 16.81 2.83
C VAL A 85 3.63 15.93 3.79
N MET A 86 4.94 16.12 3.89
CA MET A 86 5.78 15.30 4.78
C MET A 86 5.41 15.47 6.26
N ASP A 87 5.08 16.69 6.69
CA ASP A 87 4.59 16.96 8.05
C ASP A 87 3.29 16.21 8.34
N GLU A 88 2.39 16.17 7.37
CA GLU A 88 1.11 15.51 7.56
C GLU A 88 1.20 13.99 7.48
N LEU A 89 2.10 13.41 6.66
CA LEU A 89 2.45 11.99 6.80
C LEU A 89 2.95 11.70 8.23
N GLY A 90 3.75 12.61 8.79
CA GLY A 90 4.16 12.62 10.20
C GLY A 90 2.99 12.60 11.17
N ASN A 91 2.00 13.46 10.93
CA ASN A 91 0.84 13.59 11.81
C ASN A 91 -0.09 12.37 11.73
N TRP A 92 -0.36 11.87 10.51
CA TRP A 92 -1.11 10.62 10.30
C TRP A 92 -0.43 9.45 11.00
N TRP A 93 0.87 9.25 10.79
CA TRP A 93 1.60 8.18 11.46
C TRP A 93 1.65 8.37 12.98
N GLY A 94 1.67 9.63 13.44
CA GLY A 94 1.68 10.01 14.85
C GLY A 94 0.37 9.76 15.61
N GLU A 95 -0.75 9.50 14.92
CA GLU A 95 -2.05 9.25 15.56
C GLU A 95 -1.97 8.11 16.59
N VAL A 96 -1.22 7.04 16.30
CA VAL A 96 -1.06 5.90 17.24
C VAL A 96 -0.35 6.30 18.54
N ARG A 97 0.54 7.30 18.51
CA ARG A 97 1.21 7.82 19.71
C ARG A 97 0.27 8.72 20.52
N LYS A 98 -0.70 9.35 19.88
CA LYS A 98 -1.67 10.23 20.51
C LYS A 98 -2.83 9.47 21.15
N TYR A 99 -3.40 8.53 20.40
CA TYR A 99 -4.63 7.83 20.79
C TYR A 99 -4.35 6.48 21.44
N GLY A 100 -3.36 5.75 20.91
CA GLY A 100 -2.94 4.45 21.43
C GLY A 100 -3.65 3.28 20.76
N MET A 101 -2.89 2.26 20.37
CA MET A 101 -3.41 0.94 20.02
C MET A 101 -3.60 0.13 21.31
N THR A 102 -4.84 -0.24 21.62
CA THR A 102 -5.19 -0.94 22.87
C THR A 102 -5.44 -2.44 22.66
N ASP A 103 -5.76 -2.86 21.44
CA ASP A 103 -5.99 -4.27 21.11
C ASP A 103 -4.66 -5.01 20.92
N ALA A 104 -4.44 -6.07 21.71
CA ALA A 104 -3.21 -6.87 21.68
C ALA A 104 -2.99 -7.62 20.35
N LYS A 105 -4.01 -7.71 19.48
CA LYS A 105 -3.93 -8.30 18.14
C LYS A 105 -3.82 -7.23 17.05
N ASN A 106 -3.61 -5.96 17.40
CA ASN A 106 -3.55 -4.80 16.50
C ASN A 106 -4.79 -4.67 15.59
N ARG A 107 -5.97 -5.11 16.06
CA ARG A 107 -7.20 -4.92 15.29
C ARG A 107 -7.61 -3.47 15.34
N TYR A 108 -8.01 -2.93 14.19
CA TYR A 108 -8.67 -1.63 14.14
C TYR A 108 -10.06 -1.75 14.74
N ILE A 109 -10.27 -1.12 15.90
CA ILE A 109 -11.56 -1.07 16.59
C ILE A 109 -11.91 0.41 16.70
N LYS A 110 -12.88 0.83 15.88
CA LYS A 110 -13.14 2.25 15.60
C LYS A 110 -13.58 3.01 16.86
N GLU A 111 -14.38 2.35 17.68
CA GLU A 111 -14.94 2.84 18.94
C GLU A 111 -13.83 3.07 19.98
N ASP A 112 -12.93 2.10 20.12
CA ASP A 112 -11.80 2.15 21.06
C ASP A 112 -10.74 3.17 20.64
N MET A 113 -10.59 3.40 19.34
CA MET A 113 -9.63 4.34 18.76
C MET A 113 -10.21 5.76 18.58
N ARG A 114 -11.34 6.03 19.24
CA ARG A 114 -12.02 7.34 19.27
C ARG A 114 -12.24 7.93 17.87
N PHE A 115 -12.51 7.08 16.87
CA PHE A 115 -12.75 7.49 15.47
C PHE A 115 -11.63 8.35 14.85
N SER A 116 -10.40 8.29 15.38
CA SER A 116 -9.35 9.27 15.05
C SER A 116 -8.04 8.65 14.53
N MET A 117 -8.05 7.36 14.19
CA MET A 117 -6.86 6.62 13.74
C MET A 117 -7.00 6.01 12.34
N ASP A 118 -8.00 6.44 11.56
CA ASP A 118 -8.23 5.92 10.20
C ASP A 118 -6.99 6.13 9.31
N ASN A 119 -6.30 7.28 9.44
CA ASN A 119 -5.13 7.56 8.62
C ASN A 119 -3.97 6.64 8.96
N TRP A 120 -3.67 6.49 10.26
CA TRP A 120 -2.66 5.55 10.71
C TRP A 120 -3.00 4.12 10.30
N ALA A 121 -4.26 3.70 10.44
CA ALA A 121 -4.69 2.34 10.11
C ALA A 121 -4.47 2.01 8.63
N ASN A 122 -4.79 2.93 7.73
CA ASN A 122 -4.53 2.78 6.29
C ASN A 122 -3.02 2.70 5.99
N MET A 123 -2.19 3.53 6.62
CA MET A 123 -0.72 3.48 6.46
C MET A 123 -0.13 2.19 7.01
N ALA A 124 -0.64 1.71 8.15
CA ALA A 124 -0.13 0.57 8.89
C ALA A 124 -0.71 -0.77 8.44
N ASN A 125 -1.71 -0.78 7.53
CA ASN A 125 -2.36 -2.01 7.09
C ASN A 125 -1.36 -2.90 6.36
N GLY A 126 -0.92 -3.97 7.04
CA GLY A 126 0.10 -4.87 6.53
C GLY A 126 -0.28 -5.58 5.23
N LYS A 127 -1.57 -5.66 4.89
CA LYS A 127 -2.07 -6.34 3.69
C LYS A 127 -1.94 -5.51 2.41
N ASN A 128 -1.88 -4.19 2.54
CA ASN A 128 -1.76 -3.29 1.38
C ASN A 128 -0.40 -3.51 0.72
N THR A 129 -0.39 -3.51 -0.61
CA THR A 129 0.79 -3.71 -1.46
C THR A 129 1.07 -2.53 -2.37
N LYS A 130 0.09 -1.64 -2.59
CA LYS A 130 0.20 -0.50 -3.49
C LYS A 130 -0.29 0.76 -2.82
N ILE A 131 0.36 1.87 -3.17
CA ILE A 131 -0.03 3.22 -2.79
C ILE A 131 0.06 4.14 -3.99
N GLY A 132 -0.89 5.06 -4.13
CA GLY A 132 -0.79 6.20 -5.05
C GLY A 132 -1.27 7.45 -4.35
N CYS A 133 -0.49 8.52 -4.41
CA CYS A 133 -0.84 9.79 -3.77
C CYS A 133 -0.68 10.96 -4.69
N SER A 134 -1.53 11.97 -4.53
CA SER A 134 -1.41 13.25 -5.21
C SER A 134 -1.57 14.41 -4.22
N TYR A 135 -1.04 15.58 -4.59
CA TYR A 135 -1.19 16.81 -3.84
C TYR A 135 -1.32 18.01 -4.78
N THR A 136 -2.12 18.99 -4.38
CA THR A 136 -2.31 20.23 -5.12
C THR A 136 -2.42 21.42 -4.18
N LYS A 137 -2.08 22.62 -4.70
CA LYS A 137 -2.18 23.88 -3.95
C LYS A 137 -3.47 24.59 -4.34
N ILE A 138 -4.36 24.80 -3.37
CA ILE A 138 -5.63 25.49 -3.56
C ILE A 138 -5.66 26.68 -2.61
N LYS A 139 -5.74 27.92 -3.12
CA LYS A 139 -6.00 29.15 -2.32
C LYS A 139 -5.22 29.22 -0.98
N GLY A 140 -3.90 29.01 -1.01
CA GLY A 140 -3.04 29.12 0.19
C GLY A 140 -3.00 27.90 1.11
N LYS A 141 -3.70 26.81 0.78
CA LYS A 141 -3.56 25.49 1.40
C LYS A 141 -2.95 24.48 0.42
N THR A 142 -2.28 23.47 0.96
CA THR A 142 -1.94 22.23 0.23
C THR A 142 -2.94 21.17 0.64
N VAL A 143 -3.61 20.61 -0.35
CA VAL A 143 -4.53 19.48 -0.23
C VAL A 143 -3.81 18.26 -0.80
N PHE A 144 -3.93 17.11 -0.16
CA PHE A 144 -3.30 15.90 -0.64
C PHE A 144 -4.05 14.66 -0.17
N LEU A 145 -3.92 13.61 -0.96
CA LEU A 145 -4.63 12.35 -0.77
C LEU A 145 -3.68 11.20 -1.09
N CYS A 146 -3.73 10.16 -0.26
CA CYS A 146 -3.12 8.86 -0.54
C CYS A 146 -4.21 7.80 -0.62
N ALA A 147 -4.22 7.01 -1.69
CA ALA A 147 -5.04 5.84 -1.85
C ALA A 147 -4.18 4.58 -1.73
N TYR A 148 -4.74 3.55 -1.11
CA TYR A 148 -4.09 2.26 -0.90
C TYR A 148 -4.94 1.15 -1.51
N ASP A 149 -4.29 0.18 -2.15
CA ASP A 149 -4.98 -1.04 -2.55
C ASP A 149 -5.41 -1.84 -1.31
N ASP A 150 -6.36 -2.73 -1.52
CA ASP A 150 -6.64 -3.80 -0.58
C ASP A 150 -6.57 -5.08 -1.39
N ARG A 151 -5.85 -6.12 -0.97
CA ARG A 151 -5.86 -7.42 -1.68
C ARG A 151 -7.27 -8.00 -1.80
N SER A 152 -8.21 -7.57 -0.97
CA SER A 152 -9.61 -7.89 -1.14
C SER A 152 -10.24 -7.23 -2.37
N SER A 153 -9.61 -6.28 -3.05
CA SER A 153 -10.13 -5.58 -4.23
C SER A 153 -10.31 -6.54 -5.39
N VAL A 154 -9.35 -7.43 -5.66
CA VAL A 154 -9.51 -8.55 -6.63
C VAL A 154 -10.68 -9.41 -6.18
N ALA A 155 -10.70 -9.84 -4.92
CA ALA A 155 -11.78 -10.68 -4.38
C ALA A 155 -13.16 -10.00 -4.43
N ARG A 156 -13.22 -8.66 -4.38
CA ARG A 156 -14.43 -7.85 -4.47
C ARG A 156 -14.77 -7.43 -5.90
N GLY A 157 -13.97 -7.85 -6.88
CA GLY A 157 -14.15 -7.56 -8.30
C GLY A 157 -13.98 -6.08 -8.66
N LEU A 158 -12.98 -5.45 -8.07
CA LEU A 158 -12.67 -4.03 -8.25
C LEU A 158 -11.42 -3.77 -9.11
N GLU A 159 -10.69 -4.83 -9.46
CA GLU A 159 -9.48 -4.73 -10.28
C GLU A 159 -9.82 -4.93 -11.77
N PRO A 160 -9.26 -4.12 -12.69
CA PRO A 160 -9.49 -4.28 -14.13
C PRO A 160 -9.02 -5.63 -14.66
N ASP A 161 -9.80 -6.22 -15.56
CA ASP A 161 -9.46 -7.45 -16.28
C ASP A 161 -8.96 -7.11 -17.69
N ALA A 162 -7.89 -7.78 -18.14
CA ALA A 162 -7.37 -7.65 -19.50
C ALA A 162 -8.37 -8.12 -20.56
N ALA A 163 -9.32 -8.98 -20.21
CA ALA A 163 -10.45 -9.38 -21.05
C ALA A 163 -11.55 -8.30 -21.15
N GLY A 164 -11.41 -7.19 -20.42
CA GLY A 164 -12.38 -6.09 -20.33
C GLY A 164 -13.27 -6.18 -19.09
N GLY A 165 -13.60 -5.03 -18.51
CA GLY A 165 -14.34 -4.95 -17.24
C GLY A 165 -13.43 -5.14 -16.02
N ASN A 166 -14.01 -5.57 -14.90
CA ASN A 166 -13.26 -5.93 -13.70
C ASN A 166 -13.24 -7.45 -13.49
N ALA A 167 -12.24 -7.94 -12.77
CA ALA A 167 -12.17 -9.32 -12.30
C ALA A 167 -13.47 -9.72 -11.56
N PRO A 168 -13.90 -10.99 -11.67
CA PRO A 168 -15.09 -11.44 -10.95
C PRO A 168 -14.87 -11.45 -9.44
N LYS A 169 -15.96 -11.24 -8.68
CA LYS A 169 -15.92 -11.38 -7.22
C LYS A 169 -15.60 -12.83 -6.85
N ALA A 170 -14.66 -13.01 -5.94
CA ALA A 170 -14.29 -14.31 -5.40
C ALA A 170 -14.96 -14.52 -4.04
N GLU A 171 -15.90 -15.47 -3.97
CA GLU A 171 -16.66 -15.78 -2.75
C GLU A 171 -15.77 -16.31 -1.61
N GLN A 172 -14.68 -17.01 -1.96
CA GLN A 172 -13.78 -17.65 -1.00
C GLN A 172 -12.29 -17.50 -1.38
N MET A 173 -11.84 -16.26 -1.61
CA MET A 173 -10.41 -16.02 -1.83
C MET A 173 -9.61 -16.21 -0.53
N LEU A 174 -8.97 -17.38 -0.40
CA LEU A 174 -8.17 -17.73 0.77
C LEU A 174 -6.91 -16.87 0.87
N LYS A 175 -6.55 -16.51 2.10
CA LYS A 175 -5.35 -15.73 2.38
C LYS A 175 -4.11 -16.59 2.14
N MET A 176 -3.20 -16.12 1.28
CA MET A 176 -1.90 -16.75 1.12
C MET A 176 -1.09 -16.69 2.43
N ILE A 177 -0.49 -17.81 2.80
CA ILE A 177 0.46 -17.94 3.90
C ILE A 177 1.80 -18.35 3.29
N TYR A 178 2.90 -17.78 3.80
CA TYR A 178 4.22 -18.17 3.38
C TYR A 178 4.52 -19.61 3.81
N ASP A 179 4.99 -20.44 2.88
CA ASP A 179 5.23 -21.87 3.10
C ASP A 179 6.60 -22.27 2.52
N CYS A 180 7.55 -22.60 3.40
CA CYS A 180 8.92 -22.97 3.01
C CYS A 180 8.99 -24.22 2.10
N PRO A 181 8.16 -25.28 2.29
CA PRO A 181 8.04 -26.37 1.33
C PRO A 181 7.68 -25.88 -0.08
N SER A 182 6.68 -25.02 -0.21
CA SER A 182 6.26 -24.43 -1.49
C SER A 182 7.35 -23.58 -2.13
N GLU A 183 8.07 -22.78 -1.34
CA GLU A 183 9.24 -22.03 -1.82
C GLU A 183 10.32 -22.97 -2.40
N LYS A 184 10.64 -24.06 -1.68
CA LYS A 184 11.64 -25.03 -2.13
C LYS A 184 11.24 -25.71 -3.44
N ILE A 185 9.96 -25.98 -3.63
CA ILE A 185 9.40 -26.51 -4.89
C ILE A 185 9.55 -25.47 -6.00
N ALA A 186 9.14 -24.23 -5.76
CA ALA A 186 9.25 -23.12 -6.72
C ALA A 186 10.71 -22.89 -7.14
N PHE A 187 11.65 -22.88 -6.20
CA PHE A 187 13.07 -22.73 -6.48
C PHE A 187 13.64 -23.87 -7.33
N LYS A 188 13.30 -25.13 -6.99
CA LYS A 188 13.70 -26.30 -7.79
C LYS A 188 13.14 -26.25 -9.20
N LEU A 189 11.92 -25.74 -9.36
CA LEU A 189 11.30 -25.57 -10.66
C LEU A 189 11.99 -24.48 -11.48
N ALA A 190 12.17 -23.29 -10.90
CA ALA A 190 12.79 -22.14 -11.56
C ALA A 190 14.18 -22.48 -12.10
N LYS A 191 14.97 -23.26 -11.36
CA LYS A 191 16.28 -23.78 -11.79
C LYS A 191 16.26 -24.61 -13.07
N LYS A 192 15.14 -25.23 -13.41
CA LYS A 192 15.00 -26.03 -14.64
C LYS A 192 14.64 -25.17 -15.86
N CYS A 193 14.37 -23.87 -15.67
CA CYS A 193 13.88 -22.95 -16.69
C CYS A 193 12.79 -23.57 -17.59
N PRO A 194 11.71 -24.15 -17.03
CA PRO A 194 10.66 -24.75 -17.83
C PRO A 194 9.98 -23.70 -18.71
N ALA A 195 9.35 -24.11 -19.81
CA ALA A 195 8.41 -23.22 -20.49
C ALA A 195 7.20 -22.95 -19.56
N ALA A 196 6.64 -21.73 -19.61
CA ALA A 196 5.54 -21.26 -18.74
C ALA A 196 4.24 -22.08 -18.82
N THR A 197 4.19 -23.11 -19.67
CA THR A 197 3.01 -23.92 -19.98
C THR A 197 3.02 -25.32 -19.38
N ARG A 198 4.05 -25.73 -18.63
CA ARG A 198 4.14 -27.11 -18.07
C ARG A 198 3.36 -27.26 -16.74
N PRO A 199 2.21 -27.96 -16.70
CA PRO A 199 1.48 -28.13 -15.45
C PRO A 199 2.33 -28.87 -14.42
N ILE A 200 2.39 -28.35 -13.20
CA ILE A 200 2.84 -29.14 -12.04
C ILE A 200 1.56 -29.65 -11.40
N TYR A 201 1.35 -30.96 -11.47
CA TYR A 201 0.10 -31.62 -11.08
C TYR A 201 -0.32 -31.42 -9.61
N SER A 202 0.49 -30.75 -8.78
CA SER A 202 0.21 -30.53 -7.36
C SER A 202 0.16 -29.07 -6.91
N HIS A 203 0.53 -28.10 -7.75
CA HIS A 203 0.62 -26.68 -7.34
C HIS A 203 0.29 -25.74 -8.49
N ASN A 204 -0.56 -24.74 -8.23
CA ASN A 204 -0.72 -23.60 -9.12
C ASN A 204 0.53 -22.73 -9.02
N TRP A 205 1.09 -22.35 -10.17
CA TRP A 205 2.33 -21.58 -10.23
C TRP A 205 2.25 -20.58 -11.38
N ASN A 206 2.90 -19.43 -11.18
CA ASN A 206 3.16 -18.44 -12.22
C ASN A 206 4.66 -18.27 -12.33
N MET A 207 5.16 -17.95 -13.53
CA MET A 207 6.59 -17.70 -13.75
C MET A 207 6.77 -16.53 -14.68
N HIS A 208 7.60 -15.59 -14.24
CA HIS A 208 8.00 -14.44 -15.02
C HIS A 208 9.45 -14.62 -15.46
N LYS A 209 9.70 -14.44 -16.75
CA LYS A 209 11.06 -14.42 -17.28
C LYS A 209 11.58 -12.98 -17.14
N VAL A 210 12.53 -12.80 -16.23
CA VAL A 210 13.20 -11.51 -16.03
C VAL A 210 13.89 -11.05 -17.31
N SER A 211 13.92 -9.73 -17.49
CA SER A 211 14.43 -9.04 -18.67
C SER A 211 15.93 -9.27 -18.90
N SER A 212 16.70 -9.48 -17.82
CA SER A 212 18.13 -9.77 -17.87
C SER A 212 18.50 -10.97 -16.99
N THR A 213 19.45 -11.78 -17.48
CA THR A 213 20.04 -12.91 -16.74
C THR A 213 21.02 -12.46 -15.66
N SER A 214 21.40 -11.19 -15.62
CA SER A 214 22.29 -10.61 -14.60
C SER A 214 21.53 -9.88 -13.48
N THR A 215 20.20 -9.91 -13.49
CA THR A 215 19.38 -9.22 -12.50
C THR A 215 19.51 -9.92 -11.14
N PRO A 216 19.89 -9.22 -10.05
CA PRO A 216 19.89 -9.77 -8.70
C PRO A 216 18.50 -10.26 -8.28
N ASP A 217 18.42 -11.30 -7.43
CA ASP A 217 17.15 -11.93 -7.03
C ASP A 217 16.10 -10.94 -6.51
N GLU A 218 16.51 -9.93 -5.74
CA GLU A 218 15.62 -8.88 -5.21
C GLU A 218 15.08 -7.97 -6.33
N ALA A 219 15.95 -7.55 -7.25
CA ALA A 219 15.56 -6.76 -8.42
C ALA A 219 14.71 -7.58 -9.42
N ALA A 220 14.94 -8.89 -9.48
CA ALA A 220 14.15 -9.83 -10.27
C ALA A 220 12.73 -9.94 -9.70
N ALA A 221 12.59 -10.07 -8.38
CA ALA A 221 11.30 -10.09 -7.70
C ALA A 221 10.53 -8.76 -7.87
N ASP A 222 11.25 -7.64 -7.86
CA ASP A 222 10.68 -6.32 -8.16
C ASP A 222 10.23 -6.21 -9.63
N GLU A 223 10.96 -6.79 -10.58
CA GLU A 223 10.54 -6.83 -11.99
C GLU A 223 9.23 -7.61 -12.16
N VAL A 224 9.10 -8.80 -11.53
CA VAL A 224 7.85 -9.57 -11.56
C VAL A 224 6.69 -8.73 -11.03
N ARG A 225 6.91 -8.05 -9.90
CA ARG A 225 5.91 -7.20 -9.25
C ARG A 225 5.48 -6.07 -10.18
N ASN A 226 6.45 -5.37 -10.77
CA ASN A 226 6.21 -4.23 -11.64
C ASN A 226 5.55 -4.64 -12.97
N ARG A 227 5.83 -5.82 -13.53
CA ARG A 227 5.25 -6.23 -14.83
C ARG A 227 3.78 -6.66 -14.73
N LEU A 228 3.36 -7.16 -13.58
CA LEU A 228 1.94 -7.30 -13.23
C LEU A 228 1.26 -5.93 -12.97
N GLU A 229 2.04 -4.85 -12.98
CA GLU A 229 1.62 -3.46 -12.78
C GLU A 229 1.72 -2.59 -14.05
N HIS A 230 2.10 -3.17 -15.21
CA HIS A 230 2.03 -2.49 -16.50
C HIS A 230 0.64 -2.71 -17.11
N CYS A 231 -0.32 -1.87 -16.75
CA CYS A 231 -1.23 -1.37 -17.76
C CYS A 231 -0.41 -0.48 -18.70
N VAL A 232 -0.60 -0.67 -20.00
CA VAL A 232 -0.09 0.19 -21.08
C VAL A 232 -0.29 1.67 -20.75
#